data_AF-A0A246K443-F1
#
_entry.id   AF-A0A246K443-F1
#
_cell.length_a   1.000
_cell.length_b   1.000
_cell.length_c   1.000
_cell.angle_alpha   90.00
_cell.angle_beta   90.00
_cell.angle_gamma   90.00
#
_symmetry.space_group_name_H-M   'P 1'
#
loop_
_entity.id
_entity.type
_entity.pdbx_description
1 polymer ?
#
loop_
_entity_poly.entity_id
_entity_poly.type
_entity_poly.pdbx_seq_one_letter_code
_entity_poly.pdbx_strand_id
1 'polypeptide(L)'
;MTDDQTKTGETQANDKAWEELVKNMLRAEMMRRGVSYAALADRLAEFGITDNELNLRNKVSRGRFTAVFIMQCFMALGVDWIQMPSSLIEGAEKGAAQGLARGKSGPRAGSDD
;
A
#
# COMPACT_ATOMS: atom_id res chain seq x y z
N MET A 1 27.26 -5.62 -42.99
CA MET A 1 27.69 -4.68 -41.95
C MET A 1 26.48 -4.46 -41.07
N THR A 2 26.46 -5.07 -39.90
CA THR A 2 25.35 -5.03 -38.94
C THR A 2 25.29 -3.66 -38.27
N ASP A 3 24.17 -2.94 -38.43
CA ASP A 3 23.87 -1.78 -37.61
C ASP A 3 23.48 -2.27 -36.21
N ASP A 4 24.47 -2.22 -35.32
CA ASP A 4 24.34 -2.33 -33.88
C ASP A 4 23.69 -1.05 -33.36
N GLN A 5 22.36 -1.05 -33.24
CA GLN A 5 21.67 -0.05 -32.44
C GLN A 5 21.52 -0.58 -31.01
N THR A 6 22.49 -0.18 -30.20
CA THR A 6 22.44 -0.15 -28.74
C THR A 6 21.11 0.46 -28.28
N LYS A 7 20.22 -0.39 -27.75
CA LYS A 7 19.05 0.04 -26.95
C LYS A 7 19.57 0.68 -25.67
N THR A 8 19.70 2.00 -25.68
CA THR A 8 19.83 2.81 -24.48
C THR A 8 18.61 2.57 -23.61
N GLY A 9 18.81 1.82 -22.53
CA GLY A 9 17.79 1.53 -21.52
C GLY A 9 17.43 2.80 -20.77
N GLU A 10 16.37 3.46 -21.22
CA GLU A 10 15.66 4.42 -20.38
C GLU A 10 14.88 3.64 -19.33
N THR A 11 15.20 3.90 -18.06
CA THR A 11 14.45 3.47 -16.87
C THR A 11 13.03 4.02 -16.95
N GLN A 12 12.15 3.38 -17.72
CA GLN A 12 10.72 3.54 -17.50
C GLN A 12 10.43 2.99 -16.11
N ALA A 13 9.91 3.83 -15.22
CA ALA A 13 9.29 3.37 -13.99
C ALA A 13 8.14 2.43 -14.39
N ASN A 14 8.41 1.13 -14.41
CA ASN A 14 7.42 0.12 -14.71
C ASN A 14 6.26 0.32 -13.73
N ASP A 15 5.04 0.55 -14.24
CA ASP A 15 3.80 0.68 -13.43
C ASP A 15 3.73 -0.40 -12.35
N LYS A 16 4.28 -1.59 -12.61
CA LYS A 16 4.41 -2.68 -11.66
C LYS A 16 5.09 -2.30 -10.34
N ALA A 17 6.13 -1.47 -10.37
CA ALA A 17 6.81 -1.03 -9.14
C ALA A 17 5.88 -0.12 -8.30
N TRP A 18 5.11 0.75 -8.96
CA TRP A 18 4.09 1.56 -8.30
C TRP A 18 2.95 0.71 -7.74
N GLU A 19 2.50 -0.30 -8.49
CA GLU A 19 1.49 -1.27 -8.05
C GLU A 19 1.96 -2.05 -6.81
N GLU A 20 3.22 -2.50 -6.77
CA GLU A 20 3.80 -3.17 -5.61
C GLU A 20 3.99 -2.22 -4.42
N LEU A 21 4.38 -0.96 -4.66
CA LEU A 21 4.47 0.05 -3.61
C LEU A 21 3.12 0.23 -2.90
N VAL A 22 2.04 0.53 -3.64
CA VAL A 22 0.73 0.80 -3.02
C VAL A 22 0.16 -0.43 -2.31
N LYS A 23 0.42 -1.63 -2.86
CA LYS A 23 0.16 -2.93 -2.22
C LYS A 23 0.83 -3.03 -0.86
N ASN A 24 2.14 -2.77 -0.84
CA ASN A 24 2.96 -2.94 0.35
C ASN A 24 2.59 -1.91 1.42
N MET A 25 2.29 -0.67 1.03
CA MET A 25 1.85 0.37 1.95
C MET A 25 0.54 0.02 2.65
N LEU A 26 -0.50 -0.37 1.91
CA LEU A 26 -1.78 -0.74 2.52
C LEU A 26 -1.62 -1.97 3.44
N ARG A 27 -0.86 -2.99 3.00
CA ARG A 27 -0.59 -4.18 3.83
C ARG A 27 0.21 -3.83 5.08
N ALA A 28 1.17 -2.91 4.99
CA ALA A 28 1.94 -2.46 6.15
C ALA A 28 1.02 -1.86 7.21
N GLU A 29 0.08 -1.01 6.82
CA GLU A 29 -0.87 -0.39 7.75
C GLU A 29 -1.86 -1.40 8.34
N MET A 30 -2.30 -2.39 7.56
CA MET A 30 -3.08 -3.52 8.07
C MET A 30 -2.27 -4.34 9.11
N MET A 31 -1.02 -4.67 8.80
CA MET A 31 -0.13 -5.44 9.68
C MET A 31 0.18 -4.68 10.98
N ARG A 32 0.46 -3.38 10.89
CA ARG A 32 0.73 -2.50 12.05
C ARG A 32 -0.44 -2.51 13.05
N ARG A 33 -1.67 -2.68 12.56
CA ARG A 33 -2.91 -2.67 13.35
C ARG A 33 -3.48 -4.06 13.63
N GLY A 34 -2.86 -5.12 13.14
CA GLY A 34 -3.36 -6.49 13.28
C GLY A 34 -4.70 -6.74 12.58
N VAL A 35 -5.01 -6.00 11.51
CA VAL A 35 -6.29 -6.09 10.81
C VAL A 35 -6.19 -7.05 9.62
N SER A 36 -7.08 -8.04 9.57
CA SER A 36 -7.22 -8.96 8.43
C SER A 36 -8.04 -8.33 7.30
N TYR A 37 -8.05 -8.92 6.10
CA TYR A 37 -8.94 -8.45 5.02
C TYR A 37 -10.43 -8.58 5.38
N ALA A 38 -10.81 -9.61 6.15
CA ALA A 38 -12.17 -9.77 6.64
C ALA A 38 -12.55 -8.62 7.57
N ALA A 39 -11.71 -8.34 8.57
CA ALA A 39 -11.94 -7.25 9.49
C ALA A 39 -11.90 -5.87 8.80
N LEU A 40 -11.10 -5.70 7.74
CA LEU A 40 -11.14 -4.49 6.92
C LEU A 40 -12.48 -4.35 6.18
N ALA A 41 -13.03 -5.44 5.65
CA ALA A 41 -14.35 -5.43 5.01
C ALA A 41 -15.44 -5.01 6.01
N ASP A 42 -15.42 -5.58 7.22
CA ASP A 42 -16.36 -5.24 8.28
C ASP A 42 -16.28 -3.75 8.64
N ARG A 43 -15.06 -3.23 8.82
CA ARG A 43 -14.84 -1.80 9.13
C ARG A 43 -15.27 -0.88 7.99
N LEU A 44 -15.03 -1.27 6.73
CA LEU A 44 -15.49 -0.50 5.57
C LEU A 44 -17.03 -0.45 5.51
N ALA A 45 -17.71 -1.50 5.94
CA ALA A 45 -19.17 -1.54 6.00
C ALA A 45 -19.73 -0.53 7.01
N GLU A 46 -19.01 -0.19 8.08
CA GLU A 46 -19.38 0.88 9.03
C GLU A 46 -19.43 2.26 8.36
N PHE A 47 -18.67 2.45 7.28
CA PHE A 47 -18.71 3.66 6.43
C PHE A 47 -19.68 3.54 5.25
N GLY A 48 -20.52 2.49 5.21
CA GLY A 48 -21.46 2.23 4.11
C GLY A 48 -20.81 1.69 2.84
N ILE A 49 -19.55 1.24 2.90
CA ILE A 49 -18.81 0.72 1.75
C ILE A 49 -18.98 -0.79 1.70
N THR A 50 -19.72 -1.27 0.70
CA THR A 50 -19.98 -2.71 0.53
C THR A 50 -18.88 -3.35 -0.29
N ASP A 51 -17.97 -4.04 0.38
CA ASP A 51 -16.98 -4.92 -0.23
C ASP A 51 -16.86 -6.20 0.62
N ASN A 52 -16.41 -7.30 0.03
CA ASN A 52 -16.16 -8.55 0.75
C ASN A 52 -14.66 -8.86 0.78
N GLU A 53 -14.24 -9.76 1.68
CA GLU A 53 -12.83 -10.12 1.85
C GLU A 53 -12.15 -10.50 0.53
N LEU A 54 -12.82 -11.32 -0.31
CA LEU A 54 -12.28 -11.80 -1.57
C LEU A 54 -12.05 -10.65 -2.56
N ASN A 55 -13.01 -9.74 -2.67
CA ASN A 55 -12.93 -8.56 -3.54
C ASN A 55 -11.81 -7.62 -3.08
N LEU A 56 -11.69 -7.36 -1.77
CA LEU A 56 -10.59 -6.56 -1.22
C LEU A 56 -9.25 -7.21 -1.53
N ARG A 57 -9.10 -8.50 -1.25
CA ARG A 57 -7.89 -9.26 -1.54
C ARG A 57 -7.51 -9.16 -3.02
N ASN A 58 -8.48 -9.26 -3.93
CA ASN A 58 -8.27 -9.15 -5.37
C ASN A 58 -7.92 -7.73 -5.83
N LYS A 59 -8.57 -6.70 -5.28
CA LYS A 59 -8.25 -5.29 -5.57
C LYS A 59 -6.84 -4.96 -5.11
N VAL A 60 -6.51 -5.32 -3.87
CA VAL A 60 -5.19 -5.08 -3.30
C VAL A 60 -4.13 -5.91 -4.03
N SER A 61 -4.35 -7.21 -4.32
CA SER A 61 -3.36 -8.03 -5.04
C SER A 61 -2.99 -7.50 -6.42
N ARG A 62 -3.92 -6.86 -7.13
CA ARG A 62 -3.69 -6.20 -8.41
C ARG A 62 -2.93 -4.88 -8.27
N GLY A 63 -3.11 -4.15 -7.17
CA GLY A 63 -2.43 -2.86 -6.93
C GLY A 63 -2.94 -1.72 -7.80
N ARG A 64 -4.07 -1.93 -8.46
CA ARG A 64 -4.75 -0.93 -9.29
C ARG A 64 -6.12 -0.67 -8.67
N PHE A 65 -6.19 0.31 -7.79
CA PHE A 65 -7.41 0.78 -7.15
C PHE A 65 -7.40 2.31 -7.14
N THR A 66 -8.57 2.91 -6.90
CA THR A 66 -8.71 4.36 -6.92
C THR A 66 -8.07 4.98 -5.67
N ALA A 67 -7.68 6.26 -5.79
CA ALA A 67 -7.26 7.05 -4.63
C ALA A 67 -8.37 7.10 -3.54
N VAL A 68 -9.64 7.13 -3.96
CA VAL A 68 -10.78 7.08 -3.04
C VAL A 68 -10.79 5.79 -2.22
N PHE A 69 -10.60 4.63 -2.86
CA PHE A 69 -10.59 3.34 -2.17
C PHE A 69 -9.49 3.24 -1.11
N ILE A 70 -8.28 3.73 -1.42
CA ILE A 70 -7.19 3.67 -0.45
C ILE A 70 -7.43 4.63 0.73
N MET A 71 -8.00 5.81 0.49
CA MET A 71 -8.41 6.71 1.57
C MET A 71 -9.50 6.10 2.45
N GLN A 72 -10.48 5.41 1.85
CA GLN A 72 -11.48 4.66 2.61
C GLN A 72 -10.86 3.57 3.48
N CYS A 73 -9.88 2.82 2.95
CA CYS A 73 -9.16 1.82 3.74
C CYS A 73 -8.40 2.47 4.90
N PHE A 74 -7.72 3.60 4.68
CA PHE A 74 -6.99 4.32 5.71
C PHE A 74 -7.91 4.89 6.80
N MET A 75 -9.06 5.44 6.43
CA MET A 75 -10.08 5.87 7.38
C MET A 75 -10.60 4.69 8.20
N ALA A 76 -10.94 3.56 7.56
CA ALA A 76 -11.40 2.36 8.24
C ALA A 76 -10.34 1.73 9.16
N LEU A 77 -9.06 1.87 8.82
CA LEU A 77 -7.95 1.42 9.64
C LEU A 77 -7.59 2.42 10.76
N GLY A 78 -8.07 3.66 10.74
CA GLY A 78 -7.61 4.71 11.67
C GLY A 78 -6.15 5.06 11.41
N VAL A 79 -5.81 5.35 10.14
CA VAL A 79 -4.48 5.80 9.72
C VAL A 79 -4.43 7.33 9.72
N ASP A 80 -3.72 7.89 10.68
CA ASP A 80 -3.55 9.36 10.82
C ASP A 80 -2.39 9.90 9.98
N TRP A 81 -1.42 9.05 9.66
CA TRP A 81 -0.21 9.43 8.95
C TRP A 81 0.34 8.24 8.17
N ILE A 82 1.09 8.52 7.10
CA ILE A 82 1.69 7.50 6.24
C ILE A 82 3.16 7.85 5.99
N GLN A 83 4.05 6.89 6.23
CA GLN A 83 5.46 7.01 5.85
C GLN A 83 5.63 6.65 4.39
N MET A 84 6.23 7.57 3.62
CA MET A 84 6.76 7.22 2.31
C MET A 84 8.10 6.49 2.47
N PRO A 85 8.36 5.41 1.71
CA PRO A 85 9.69 4.82 1.63
C PRO A 85 10.69 5.80 1.01
N SER A 86 11.99 5.58 1.22
CA SER A 86 13.02 6.49 0.73
C SER A 86 13.19 6.44 -0.80
N SER A 87 12.77 5.34 -1.43
CA SER A 87 12.75 5.17 -2.88
C SER A 87 11.64 4.21 -3.33
N LEU A 88 11.27 4.29 -4.62
CA LEU A 88 10.32 3.35 -5.23
C LEU A 88 10.81 1.90 -5.18
N ILE A 89 12.12 1.69 -5.36
CA ILE A 89 12.74 0.36 -5.36
C ILE A 89 12.54 -0.28 -3.99
N GLU A 90 12.93 0.41 -2.92
CA GLU A 90 12.77 -0.07 -1.53
C GLU A 90 11.31 -0.39 -1.20
N GLY A 91 10.38 0.50 -1.57
CA GLY A 91 8.97 0.32 -1.28
C GLY A 91 8.29 -0.80 -2.08
N ALA A 92 8.81 -1.13 -3.26
CA ALA A 92 8.29 -2.17 -4.14
C ALA A 92 8.93 -3.55 -3.90
N GLU A 93 9.95 -3.65 -3.04
CA GLU A 93 10.62 -4.92 -2.76
C GLU A 93 9.67 -5.98 -2.18
N LYS A 94 9.94 -7.24 -2.52
CA LYS A 94 9.15 -8.36 -2.03
C LYS A 94 9.29 -8.45 -0.51
N GLY A 95 8.17 -8.28 0.20
CA GLY A 95 8.15 -8.28 1.67
C GLY A 95 8.36 -6.91 2.31
N ALA A 96 8.50 -5.83 1.51
CA ALA A 96 8.65 -4.47 2.03
C ALA A 96 7.51 -4.06 2.97
N ALA A 97 6.29 -4.62 2.81
CA ALA A 97 5.17 -4.43 3.74
C ALA A 97 5.56 -4.68 5.21
N GLN A 98 6.36 -5.72 5.49
CA GLN A 98 6.78 -6.03 6.85
C GLN A 98 7.80 -5.01 7.39
N GLY A 99 8.71 -4.55 6.54
CA GLY A 99 9.68 -3.50 6.87
C GLY A 99 8.97 -2.18 7.16
N LEU A 100 8.06 -1.78 6.27
CA LEU A 100 7.24 -0.58 6.40
C LEU A 100 6.38 -0.60 7.67
N ALA A 101 5.78 -1.75 8.02
CA ALA A 101 4.97 -1.91 9.23
C ALA A 101 5.78 -1.72 10.53
N ARG A 102 7.07 -2.08 10.51
CA ARG A 102 7.99 -1.94 11.66
C ARG A 102 8.67 -0.56 11.71
N GLY A 103 8.69 0.17 10.61
CA GLY A 103 9.23 1.53 10.53
C GLY A 103 8.54 2.46 11.54
N LYS A 104 9.24 3.54 11.91
CA LYS A 104 8.80 4.53 12.92
C LYS A 104 7.30 4.77 12.79
N SER A 105 6.53 4.46 13.84
CA SER A 105 5.19 5.03 14.02
C SER A 105 5.35 6.55 13.92
N GLY A 106 4.38 7.23 13.32
CA GLY A 106 4.48 8.64 12.98
C GLY A 106 4.66 9.54 14.17
N PRO A 107 4.53 10.86 13.98
CA PRO A 107 4.49 11.78 15.11
C PRO A 107 3.52 11.21 16.15
N ARG A 108 4.02 10.86 17.35
CA ARG A 108 3.15 10.38 18.44
C ARG A 108 2.12 11.48 18.61
N ALA A 109 0.86 11.20 18.26
CA ALA A 109 -0.25 12.02 18.73
C ALA A 109 -0.08 12.10 20.25
N GLY A 110 -0.09 13.33 20.76
CA GLY A 110 0.37 13.70 22.10
C GLY A 110 -0.08 12.71 23.18
N SER A 111 0.86 12.41 24.07
CA SER A 111 0.54 12.10 25.46
C SER A 111 -0.06 13.37 26.07
N ASP A 112 -1.36 13.58 25.87
CA ASP A 112 -2.14 14.58 26.60
C ASP A 112 -3.25 13.83 27.36
N ASP A 113 -2.86 13.32 28.53
CA ASP A 113 -3.70 13.07 29.71
C ASP A 113 -2.84 13.26 30.96
#